data_AF-A0A7Z8DWS6-F1
#
_entry.id   AF-A0A7Z8DWS6-F1
#
_cell.length_a   1.000
_cell.length_b   1.000
_cell.length_c   1.000
_cell.angle_alpha   90.00
_cell.angle_beta   90.00
_cell.angle_gamma   90.00
#
_symmetry.space_group_name_H-M   'P 1'
#
loop_
_entity.id
_entity.type
_entity.pdbx_description
1 polymer ?
#
loop_
_entity_poly.entity_id
_entity_poly.type
_entity_poly.pdbx_seq_one_letter_code
_entity_poly.pdbx_strand_id
1 'polypeptide(L)' 'MKKVFTLKLKTDKAFKYFRNLIDAHNGWGDIDNDGIYLIMQSPSFTLKTSVTKSWFSQFHSEMGLIVSD' A
#
# COMPACT_ATOMS: atom_id res chain seq x y z
N MET A 1 -6.23 8.79 13.94
CA MET A 1 -6.93 7.50 13.74
C MET A 1 -6.19 6.74 12.63
N LYS A 2 -5.77 5.49 12.87
CA LYS A 2 -5.02 4.70 11.87
C LYS A 2 -6.00 4.22 10.78
N LYS A 3 -5.78 4.55 9.50
CA LYS A 3 -6.56 4.07 8.35
C LYS A 3 -5.91 2.79 7.82
N VAL A 4 -6.68 1.72 7.70
CA VAL A 4 -6.19 0.41 7.21
C VAL A 4 -6.81 0.12 5.85
N PHE A 5 -5.98 -0.14 4.85
CA PHE A 5 -6.40 -0.50 3.50
C PHE A 5 -5.93 -1.91 3.17
N THR A 6 -6.83 -2.74 2.67
CA THR A 6 -6.50 -4.10 2.22
C THR A 6 -6.65 -4.19 0.71
N LEU A 7 -5.57 -4.56 0.05
CA LEU A 7 -5.50 -4.73 -1.39
C LEU A 7 -5.34 -6.22 -1.72
N LYS A 8 -6.38 -6.81 -2.32
CA LYS A 8 -6.35 -8.19 -2.82
C LYS A 8 -5.98 -8.20 -4.29
N LEU A 9 -4.81 -8.74 -4.59
CA LEU A 9 -4.22 -8.79 -5.92
C LEU A 9 -4.42 -10.16 -6.53
N LYS A 10 -4.87 -10.20 -7.79
CA LYS A 10 -5.13 -11.45 -8.52
C LYS A 10 -3.86 -12.22 -8.87
N THR A 11 -2.71 -11.57 -8.91
CA THR A 11 -1.43 -12.17 -9.32
C THR A 11 -0.27 -11.69 -8.46
N ASP A 12 0.76 -12.52 -8.33
CA ASP A 12 2.02 -12.12 -7.68
C ASP A 12 2.79 -11.07 -8.49
N LYS A 13 2.55 -10.99 -9.81
CA LYS A 13 3.14 -9.93 -10.65
C LYS A 13 2.63 -8.55 -10.23
N ALA A 14 1.33 -8.41 -9.98
CA ALA A 14 0.76 -7.18 -9.46
C ALA A 14 1.30 -6.84 -8.06
N PHE A 15 1.49 -7.84 -7.21
CA PHE A 15 2.10 -7.65 -5.89
C PHE A 15 3.51 -7.10 -5.99
N LYS A 16 4.36 -7.71 -6.83
CA LYS A 16 5.73 -7.25 -7.05
C LYS A 16 5.75 -5.83 -7.63
N TYR A 17 4.85 -5.51 -8.56
CA TYR A 17 4.73 -4.16 -9.11
C TYR A 17 4.48 -3.12 -8.00
N PHE A 18 3.44 -3.31 -7.18
CA PHE A 18 3.11 -2.33 -6.14
C PHE A 18 4.15 -2.27 -5.02
N ARG A 19 4.77 -3.39 -4.65
CA ARG A 19 5.90 -3.37 -3.71
C ARG A 19 7.07 -2.53 -4.27
N ASN A 20 7.46 -2.78 -5.52
CA ASN A 20 8.53 -2.03 -6.16
C ASN A 20 8.18 -0.54 -6.28
N LEU A 21 6.89 -0.20 -6.44
CA LEU A 21 6.43 1.19 -6.46
C LEU A 21 6.61 1.88 -5.09
N ILE A 22 6.43 1.14 -3.98
CA ILE A 22 6.77 1.64 -2.64
C ILE A 22 8.28 1.88 -2.55
N ASP A 23 9.09 0.90 -2.95
CA ASP A 23 10.55 0.99 -2.90
C ASP A 23 11.09 2.16 -3.75
N ALA A 24 10.66 2.27 -5.01
CA ALA A 24 11.16 3.24 -5.98
C ALA A 24 10.82 4.69 -5.63
N HIS A 25 9.74 4.91 -4.88
CA HIS A 25 9.28 6.25 -4.49
C HIS A 25 9.42 6.51 -2.99
N ASN A 26 10.27 5.75 -2.28
CA ASN A 26 10.52 5.89 -0.84
C ASN A 26 9.21 5.94 -0.03
N GLY A 27 8.26 5.08 -0.38
CA GLY A 27 6.90 5.08 0.17
C GLY A 27 6.78 4.42 1.54
N TRP A 28 7.82 3.78 2.05
CA TRP A 28 7.81 3.13 3.36
C TRP A 28 7.58 4.15 4.47
N GLY A 29 6.52 3.94 5.23
CA GLY A 29 6.12 4.82 6.33
C GLY A 29 6.47 4.24 7.70
N ASP A 30 6.31 5.09 8.71
CA ASP A 30 6.37 4.71 10.11
C ASP A 30 4.94 4.55 10.67
N ILE A 31 4.69 3.38 11.25
CA ILE A 31 3.38 2.98 11.76
C ILE A 31 2.84 3.89 12.86
N ASP A 32 3.72 4.59 13.56
CA ASP A 32 3.35 5.49 14.65
C ASP A 32 3.16 6.93 14.20
N ASN A 33 3.70 7.31 13.04
CA ASN A 33 3.69 8.69 12.54
C ASN A 33 2.76 8.91 11.34
N ASP A 34 2.67 7.96 10.41
CA ASP A 34 1.96 8.18 9.14
C ASP A 34 0.47 7.84 9.21
N GLY A 35 0.09 6.89 10.07
CA GLY A 35 -1.31 6.53 10.28
C GLY A 35 -2.01 5.87 9.08
N ILE A 36 -1.28 5.48 8.03
CA ILE A 36 -1.78 4.67 6.92
C ILE A 36 -1.12 3.28 6.98
N TYR A 37 -1.96 2.26 7.02
CA TYR A 37 -1.53 0.86 7.04
C TYR A 37 -2.07 0.14 5.81
N LEU A 38 -1.17 -0.48 5.05
CA LEU A 38 -1.47 -1.18 3.81
C LEU A 38 -1.22 -2.68 3.99
N ILE A 39 -2.23 -3.48 3.68
CA ILE A 39 -2.17 -4.93 3.63
C ILE A 39 -2.30 -5.35 2.17
N MET A 40 -1.22 -5.79 1.54
CA MET A 40 -1.23 -6.35 0.20
C MET A 40 -1.21 -7.87 0.25
N GLN A 41 -2.13 -8.50 -0.46
CA GLN A 41 -2.25 -9.96 -0.54
C GLN A 41 -2.28 -10.40 -1.99
N SER A 42 -1.51 -11.43 -2.32
CA SER A 42 -1.57 -12.16 -3.59
C SER A 42 -1.59 -13.66 -3.30
N PRO A 43 -1.72 -14.54 -4.32
CA PRO A 43 -1.76 -15.98 -4.09
C PRO A 43 -0.60 -16.53 -3.26
N SER A 44 0.62 -16.01 -3.44
CA SER A 44 1.81 -16.51 -2.72
C SER A 44 2.41 -15.54 -1.70
N PHE A 45 1.93 -14.29 -1.63
CA PHE A 45 2.55 -13.28 -0.77
C PHE A 45 1.53 -12.51 0.07
N THR A 46 1.97 -12.13 1.27
CA THR A 46 1.29 -11.14 2.11
C THR A 46 2.32 -10.16 2.63
N LEU A 47 2.07 -8.87 2.46
CA LEU A 47 2.83 -7.78 3.04
C LEU A 47 1.88 -6.91 3.86
N LYS A 48 2.24 -6.66 5.11
CA LYS A 48 1.57 -5.70 5.98
C LYS A 48 2.58 -4.64 6.35
N THR A 49 2.33 -3.39 5.97
CA THR A 49 3.30 -2.31 6.14
C THR A 49 2.59 -0.98 6.37
N SER A 50 3.32 -0.02 6.95
CA SER A 50 2.93 1.37 6.86
C SER A 50 3.51 2.01 5.60
N VAL A 51 2.78 2.97 5.04
CA VAL A 51 3.22 3.81 3.93
C VAL A 51 3.01 5.27 4.28
N THR A 52 3.84 6.14 3.73
CA THR A 52 3.73 7.58 3.96
C THR A 52 2.42 8.13 3.36
N LYS A 53 1.89 9.20 3.96
CA LYS A 53 0.67 9.85 3.46
C LYS A 53 0.83 10.39 2.04
N SER A 54 2.00 10.95 1.72
CA SER A 54 2.31 11.48 0.40
C SER A 54 2.32 10.39 -0.67
N TRP A 55 3.02 9.28 -0.41
CA TRP A 55 3.04 8.14 -1.31
C TRP A 55 1.63 7.58 -1.51
N PHE A 56 0.88 7.38 -0.42
CA PHE A 56 -0.47 6.85 -0.53
C PHE A 56 -1.38 7.77 -1.35
N SER A 57 -1.36 9.09 -1.10
CA SER A 57 -2.15 10.07 -1.85
C SER A 57 -1.83 10.08 -3.36
N GLN A 58 -0.61 9.73 -3.74
CA GLN A 58 -0.19 9.72 -5.14
C GLN A 58 -0.60 8.43 -5.86
N PHE A 59 -0.54 7.27 -5.19
CA PHE A 59 -0.62 5.97 -5.85
C PHE A 59 -1.86 5.13 -5.47
N HIS A 60 -2.69 5.55 -4.50
CA HIS A 60 -3.84 4.75 -4.07
C HIS A 60 -4.82 4.44 -5.22
N SER A 61 -4.98 5.37 -6.16
CA SER A 61 -5.87 5.21 -7.32
C SER A 61 -5.37 4.13 -8.29
N GLU A 62 -4.06 4.06 -8.56
CA GLU A 62 -3.43 2.98 -9.34
C GLU A 62 -3.63 1.60 -8.70
N MET A 63 -3.70 1.57 -7.36
CA MET A 63 -4.02 0.35 -6.62
C MET A 63 -5.51 -0.02 -6.68
N GLY A 64 -6.36 0.80 -7.31
CA GLY A 64 -7.81 0.62 -7.31
C GLY A 64 -8.45 0.87 -5.95
N LEU A 65 -7.75 1.56 -5.04
CA LEU A 65 -8.28 1.93 -3.73
C LEU A 65 -9.06 3.23 -3.85
N ILE A 66 -10.37 3.13 -3.64
CA ILE A 66 -11.25 4.28 -3.51
C ILE A 66 -11.14 4.76 -2.06
N VAL A 67 -10.65 5.97 -1.88
CA VAL A 67 -10.49 6.62 -0.58
C VAL A 67 -11.53 7.73 -0.53
N SER A 68 -12.51 7.62 0.38
CA SER A 68 -13.41 8.73 0.70
C SER A 68 -12.76 9.60 1.78
N ASP A 69 -12.90 10.92 1.63
CA ASP A 69 -12.43 11.90 2.61
C ASP A 69 -13.07 11.73 3.98
#